data_AF-A0A0D2LZ20-F1
#
_entry.id   AF-A0A0D2LZ20-F1
#
_cell.length_a   1.000
_cell.length_b   1.000
_cell.length_c   1.000
_cell.angle_alpha   90.00
_cell.angle_beta   90.00
_cell.angle_gamma   90.00
#
_symmetry.space_group_name_H-M   'P 1'
#
loop_
_entity.id
_entity.type
_entity.pdbx_description
1 polymer ?
#
loop_
_entity_poly.entity_id
_entity_poly.type
_entity_poly.pdbx_seq_one_letter_code
_entity_poly.pdbx_strand_id
1 'polypeptide(L)'
;MDVAHCYLEGNAEVVEFCLHDGYQQVLAASTYTLQEGEQPIRAGSISLFDVNAEKGNLELFHRMDTAGIFDIKWSTVGSNVSPLLAQADADGYLRIYSLETDAQSCFHHCNDSNPTATSVSVGLSDGSVSITTLAESKIEKLQGWKAHDFELWTTCFDIHQPQLVYTGSDLQSSSIYVN
;
A
#
# COMPACT_ATOMS: atom_id res chain seq x y z
N MET A 1 3.10 -31.26 7.80
CA MET A 1 2.00 -30.31 7.60
C MET A 1 2.39 -29.57 6.34
N ASP A 2 1.71 -29.84 5.22
CA ASP A 2 2.04 -29.19 3.96
C ASP A 2 1.62 -27.73 4.07
N VAL A 3 2.58 -26.84 3.82
CA VAL A 3 2.34 -25.40 3.82
C VAL A 3 1.69 -25.07 2.47
N ALA A 4 0.52 -24.42 2.50
CA ALA A 4 -0.08 -23.88 1.29
C ALA A 4 0.88 -22.89 0.64
N HIS A 5 1.08 -22.99 -0.67
CA HIS A 5 1.94 -22.10 -1.42
C HIS A 5 1.28 -21.73 -2.74
N CYS A 6 1.62 -20.54 -3.24
CA CYS A 6 1.26 -20.09 -4.58
C CYS A 6 2.51 -19.51 -5.26
N TYR A 7 2.47 -19.42 -6.59
CA TYR A 7 3.47 -18.71 -7.36
C TYR A 7 2.83 -17.43 -7.90
N LEU A 8 3.48 -16.29 -7.64
CA LEU A 8 3.10 -15.03 -8.25
C LEU A 8 3.76 -14.91 -9.63
N GLU A 9 3.10 -14.23 -10.55
CA GLU A 9 3.71 -13.86 -11.83
C GLU A 9 4.48 -12.55 -11.65
N GLY A 10 5.81 -12.67 -11.60
CA GLY A 10 6.74 -11.58 -11.33
C GLY A 10 7.46 -11.75 -10.00
N ASN A 11 8.36 -10.82 -9.66
CA ASN A 11 9.05 -10.86 -8.37
C ASN A 11 8.13 -10.28 -7.30
N ALA A 12 7.94 -11.01 -6.20
CA ALA A 12 7.19 -10.53 -5.04
C ALA A 12 7.95 -9.35 -4.42
N GLU A 13 7.26 -8.24 -4.22
CA GLU A 13 7.86 -7.03 -3.61
C GLU A 13 7.37 -6.87 -2.17
N VAL A 14 6.06 -6.72 -1.99
CA VAL A 14 5.44 -6.49 -0.68
C VAL A 14 4.30 -7.48 -0.45
N VAL A 15 4.17 -7.95 0.80
CA VAL A 15 3.05 -8.75 1.26
C VAL A 15 2.51 -8.17 2.56
N GLU A 16 1.19 -7.97 2.65
CA GLU A 16 0.57 -7.37 3.83
C GLU A 16 -0.83 -7.93 4.11
N PHE A 17 -1.07 -8.32 5.36
CA PHE A 17 -2.39 -8.71 5.83
C PHE A 17 -3.25 -7.48 6.10
N CYS A 18 -4.53 -7.56 5.74
CA CYS A 18 -5.49 -6.52 6.09
C CYS A 18 -5.72 -6.51 7.61
N LEU A 19 -5.55 -5.35 8.24
CA LEU A 19 -5.75 -5.21 9.68
C LEU A 19 -7.19 -4.87 10.05
N HIS A 20 -8.06 -4.71 9.05
CA HIS A 20 -9.45 -4.35 9.24
C HIS A 20 -10.25 -5.50 9.86
N ASP A 21 -11.08 -5.19 10.86
CA ASP A 21 -11.97 -6.17 11.48
C ASP A 21 -12.86 -6.84 10.41
N GLY A 22 -12.90 -8.17 10.41
CA GLY A 22 -13.62 -8.99 9.42
C GLY A 22 -12.84 -9.35 8.15
N TYR A 23 -11.66 -8.77 7.94
CA TYR A 23 -10.81 -9.02 6.76
C TYR A 23 -9.39 -9.49 7.12
N GLN A 24 -9.14 -9.88 8.38
CA GLN A 24 -7.82 -10.29 8.87
C GLN A 24 -7.25 -11.54 8.16
N GLN A 25 -8.11 -12.30 7.49
CA GLN A 25 -7.75 -13.41 6.62
C GLN A 25 -7.24 -12.96 5.24
N VAL A 26 -7.47 -11.72 4.84
CA VAL A 26 -7.11 -11.19 3.52
C VAL A 26 -5.64 -10.80 3.51
N LEU A 27 -4.89 -11.41 2.60
CA LEU A 27 -3.49 -11.09 2.30
C LEU A 27 -3.40 -10.41 0.94
N ALA A 28 -2.79 -9.23 0.88
CA ALA A 28 -2.36 -8.63 -0.38
C ALA A 28 -0.90 -9.00 -0.66
N ALA A 29 -0.60 -9.33 -1.91
CA ALA A 29 0.75 -9.51 -2.41
C ALA A 29 0.94 -8.67 -3.68
N SER A 30 1.99 -7.87 -3.71
CA SER A 30 2.36 -7.06 -4.87
C SER A 30 3.57 -7.64 -5.59
N THR A 31 3.66 -7.36 -6.89
CA THR A 31 4.83 -7.71 -7.69
C THR A 31 5.48 -6.52 -8.38
N TYR A 32 6.77 -6.66 -8.64
CA TYR A 32 7.57 -5.74 -9.43
C TYR A 32 8.47 -6.51 -10.40
N THR A 33 8.42 -6.17 -11.68
CA THR A 33 9.32 -6.71 -12.70
C THR A 33 9.80 -5.58 -13.60
N LEU A 34 11.13 -5.48 -13.76
CA LEU A 34 11.77 -4.59 -14.71
C LEU A 34 12.15 -5.38 -15.96
N GLN A 35 11.61 -5.00 -17.11
CA GLN A 35 12.10 -5.42 -18.40
C GLN A 35 13.06 -4.35 -18.93
N GLU A 36 14.34 -4.70 -19.01
CA GLU A 36 15.38 -3.82 -19.54
C GLU A 36 15.27 -3.68 -21.08
N GLY A 37 15.64 -2.51 -21.59
CA GLY A 37 15.60 -2.17 -23.01
C GLY A 37 15.82 -0.66 -23.23
N GLU A 38 15.76 -0.20 -24.48
CA GLU A 38 15.83 1.24 -24.79
C GLU A 38 14.70 2.04 -24.10
N GLN A 39 13.55 1.41 -23.95
CA GLN A 39 12.43 1.90 -23.15
C GLN A 39 12.13 0.87 -22.05
N PRO A 40 12.64 1.05 -20.83
CA PRO A 40 12.42 0.09 -19.76
C PRO A 40 10.94 0.07 -19.37
N ILE A 41 10.40 -1.14 -19.19
CA ILE A 41 9.02 -1.36 -18.75
C ILE A 41 9.04 -1.87 -17.31
N ARG A 42 8.28 -1.22 -16.44
CA ARG A 42 8.11 -1.60 -15.03
C ARG A 42 6.68 -2.10 -14.83
N ALA A 43 6.51 -3.41 -14.78
CA ALA A 43 5.22 -4.06 -14.64
C ALA A 43 5.05 -4.67 -13.24
N GLY A 44 3.82 -4.72 -12.76
CA GLY A 44 3.47 -5.27 -11.46
C GLY A 44 2.04 -5.80 -11.43
N SER A 45 1.66 -6.37 -10.29
CA SER A 45 0.30 -6.83 -10.05
C SER A 45 -0.02 -6.79 -8.55
N ILE A 46 -1.29 -6.65 -8.19
CA ILE A 46 -1.78 -6.90 -6.84
C ILE A 46 -2.62 -8.18 -6.88
N SER A 47 -2.27 -9.14 -6.05
CA SER A 47 -3.02 -10.38 -5.82
C SER A 47 -3.58 -10.39 -4.41
N LEU A 48 -4.87 -10.72 -4.26
CA LEU A 48 -5.51 -10.90 -2.96
C LEU A 48 -5.84 -12.36 -2.69
N PHE A 49 -5.51 -12.79 -1.49
CA PHE A 49 -5.73 -14.15 -1.04
C PHE A 49 -6.60 -14.18 0.21
N ASP A 50 -7.48 -15.18 0.29
CA ASP A 50 -8.11 -15.60 1.53
C ASP A 50 -7.24 -16.70 2.17
N VAL A 51 -6.72 -16.41 3.35
CA VAL A 51 -5.80 -17.28 4.09
C VAL A 51 -6.51 -17.95 5.25
N ASN A 52 -6.55 -19.28 5.23
CA ASN A 52 -6.99 -20.08 6.37
C ASN A 52 -5.83 -20.93 6.89
N ALA A 53 -5.12 -20.42 7.89
CA ALA A 53 -3.95 -21.08 8.48
C ALA A 53 -4.30 -22.44 9.14
N GLU A 54 -5.48 -22.56 9.75
CA GLU A 54 -5.89 -23.81 10.42
C GLU A 54 -6.09 -24.96 9.43
N LYS A 55 -6.67 -24.65 8.26
CA LYS A 55 -6.90 -25.60 7.17
C LYS A 55 -5.70 -25.72 6.23
N GLY A 56 -4.69 -24.87 6.38
CA GLY A 56 -3.61 -24.74 5.41
C GLY A 56 -4.14 -24.42 4.02
N ASN A 57 -5.01 -23.42 3.91
CA ASN A 57 -5.55 -22.95 2.63
C ASN A 57 -5.06 -21.53 2.31
N LEU A 58 -4.78 -21.30 1.03
CA LEU A 58 -4.39 -20.02 0.45
C LEU A 58 -5.11 -19.90 -0.90
N GLU A 59 -6.21 -19.15 -0.94
CA GLU A 59 -7.07 -19.05 -2.11
C GLU A 59 -6.96 -17.65 -2.75
N LEU A 60 -6.48 -17.60 -4.00
CA LEU A 60 -6.47 -16.37 -4.78
C LEU A 60 -7.91 -16.03 -5.21
N PHE A 61 -8.45 -14.91 -4.75
CA PHE A 61 -9.80 -14.47 -5.12
C PHE A 61 -9.82 -13.22 -6.01
N HIS A 62 -8.73 -12.45 -6.05
CA HIS A 62 -8.63 -11.28 -6.92
C HIS A 62 -7.20 -11.07 -7.41
N ARG A 63 -7.06 -10.61 -8.66
CA ARG A 63 -5.80 -10.11 -9.19
C ARG A 63 -6.03 -8.96 -10.17
N MET A 64 -5.18 -7.93 -10.09
CA MET A 64 -5.10 -6.88 -11.09
C MET A 64 -3.65 -6.68 -11.54
N ASP A 65 -3.45 -6.43 -12.83
CA ASP A 65 -2.15 -5.99 -13.36
C ASP A 65 -2.06 -4.45 -13.32
N THR A 66 -0.86 -3.94 -13.06
CA THR A 66 -0.60 -2.51 -12.84
C THR A 66 0.87 -2.19 -13.12
N ALA A 67 1.31 -0.95 -12.88
CA ALA A 67 2.72 -0.61 -12.93
C ALA A 67 3.50 -1.34 -11.82
N GLY A 68 4.82 -1.49 -11.97
CA GLY A 68 5.67 -2.09 -10.94
C GLY A 68 5.45 -1.41 -9.59
N ILE A 69 5.18 -2.19 -8.54
CA ILE A 69 4.79 -1.66 -7.23
C ILE A 69 6.01 -1.58 -6.32
N PHE A 70 6.16 -0.48 -5.59
CA PHE A 70 7.21 -0.33 -4.57
C PHE A 70 6.69 -0.58 -3.16
N ASP A 71 5.47 -0.14 -2.86
CA ASP A 71 4.88 -0.33 -1.54
C ASP A 71 3.35 -0.43 -1.63
N ILE A 72 2.76 -1.19 -0.69
CA ILE A 72 1.32 -1.24 -0.47
C ILE A 72 1.00 -1.10 1.01
N LYS A 73 -0.13 -0.49 1.34
CA LYS A 73 -0.54 -0.33 2.74
C LYS A 73 -2.05 -0.38 2.93
N TRP A 74 -2.53 -1.27 3.79
CA TRP A 74 -3.93 -1.30 4.23
C TRP A 74 -4.25 -0.14 5.19
N SER A 75 -5.47 0.40 5.10
CA SER A 75 -5.98 1.35 6.09
C SER A 75 -6.22 0.68 7.45
N THR A 76 -5.93 1.41 8.53
CA THR A 76 -5.97 0.88 9.92
C THR A 76 -7.26 1.21 10.66
N VAL A 77 -8.17 2.03 10.11
CA VAL A 77 -9.30 2.59 10.87
C VAL A 77 -10.60 2.60 10.05
N GLY A 78 -11.68 2.07 10.64
CA GLY A 78 -13.05 2.38 10.27
C GLY A 78 -14.03 1.21 10.43
N SER A 79 -14.56 0.97 11.64
CA SER A 79 -15.45 -0.17 11.95
C SER A 79 -16.77 -0.27 11.15
N ASN A 80 -16.99 0.61 10.16
CA ASN A 80 -18.20 0.68 9.33
C ASN A 80 -17.92 1.02 7.84
N VAL A 81 -16.66 0.97 7.38
CA VAL A 81 -16.29 1.30 5.98
C VAL A 81 -15.52 0.13 5.38
N SER A 82 -15.55 -0.04 4.06
CA SER A 82 -14.72 -1.03 3.36
C SER A 82 -13.22 -0.77 3.58
N PRO A 83 -12.38 -1.82 3.67
CA PRO A 83 -10.94 -1.66 3.74
C PRO A 83 -10.39 -0.93 2.52
N LEU A 84 -9.42 -0.04 2.73
CA LEU A 84 -8.72 0.66 1.65
C LEU A 84 -7.28 0.13 1.53
N LEU A 85 -6.80 -0.05 0.31
CA LEU A 85 -5.41 -0.40 0.01
C LEU A 85 -4.75 0.74 -0.76
N ALA A 86 -3.70 1.33 -0.21
CA ALA A 86 -2.83 2.27 -0.90
C ALA A 86 -1.74 1.52 -1.68
N GLN A 87 -1.39 2.00 -2.87
CA GLN A 87 -0.31 1.51 -3.73
C GLN A 87 0.58 2.69 -4.15
N ALA A 88 1.89 2.56 -3.96
CA ALA A 88 2.89 3.41 -4.57
C ALA A 88 3.60 2.65 -5.71
N ASP A 89 3.65 3.24 -6.90
CA ASP A 89 4.14 2.54 -8.10
C ASP A 89 5.15 3.32 -8.94
N ALA A 90 5.73 2.58 -9.89
CA ALA A 90 6.78 2.99 -10.81
C ALA A 90 6.41 4.10 -11.78
N ASP A 91 5.11 4.37 -11.98
CA ASP A 91 4.66 5.50 -12.80
C ASP A 91 4.67 6.81 -12.01
N GLY A 92 4.98 6.77 -10.71
CA GLY A 92 5.03 7.93 -9.82
C GLY A 92 3.67 8.34 -9.26
N TYR A 93 2.70 7.42 -9.22
CA TYR A 93 1.38 7.67 -8.66
C TYR A 93 1.18 6.97 -7.31
N LEU A 94 0.39 7.62 -6.46
CA LEU A 94 -0.28 7.00 -5.32
C LEU A 94 -1.70 6.64 -5.75
N ARG A 95 -2.03 5.35 -5.74
CA ARG A 95 -3.37 4.84 -6.05
C ARG A 95 -4.01 4.29 -4.78
N ILE A 96 -5.31 4.50 -4.61
CA ILE A 96 -6.07 3.96 -3.48
C ILE A 96 -7.22 3.12 -4.04
N TYR A 97 -7.39 1.93 -3.48
CA TYR A 97 -8.42 0.97 -3.86
C TYR A 97 -9.32 0.64 -2.68
N SER A 98 -10.61 0.43 -2.93
CA SER A 98 -11.58 -0.04 -1.92
C SER A 98 -11.88 -1.51 -2.15
N LEU A 99 -11.91 -2.30 -1.07
CA LEU A 99 -12.34 -3.69 -1.10
C LEU A 99 -13.84 -3.78 -0.81
N GLU A 100 -14.67 -3.93 -1.85
CA GLU A 100 -16.12 -4.08 -1.71
C GLU A 100 -16.56 -5.56 -1.69
N THR A 101 -17.60 -5.86 -0.90
CA THR A 101 -18.08 -7.22 -0.63
C THR A 101 -19.11 -7.77 -1.63
N ASP A 102 -19.56 -7.02 -2.63
CA ASP A 102 -20.67 -7.49 -3.47
C ASP A 102 -20.20 -8.38 -4.65
N ALA A 103 -20.54 -9.67 -4.53
CA ALA A 103 -20.56 -10.76 -5.52
C ALA A 103 -19.28 -11.14 -6.30
N GLN A 104 -18.26 -10.30 -6.40
CA GLN A 104 -16.94 -10.62 -6.96
C GLN A 104 -15.95 -9.63 -6.36
N SER A 105 -15.35 -9.88 -5.20
CA SER A 105 -14.40 -8.99 -4.51
C SER A 105 -13.52 -8.20 -5.50
N CYS A 106 -13.93 -6.97 -5.79
CA CYS A 106 -13.43 -6.18 -6.90
C CYS A 106 -12.81 -4.93 -6.33
N PHE A 107 -11.53 -4.73 -6.63
CA PHE A 107 -10.89 -3.46 -6.36
C PHE A 107 -11.41 -2.42 -7.33
N HIS A 108 -12.14 -1.46 -6.78
CA HIS A 108 -12.50 -0.25 -7.52
C HIS A 108 -11.55 0.87 -7.13
N HIS A 109 -11.15 1.67 -8.12
CA HIS A 109 -10.55 2.98 -7.86
C HIS A 109 -11.56 3.80 -7.05
N CYS A 110 -11.17 4.26 -5.87
CA CYS A 110 -12.09 4.91 -4.94
C CYS A 110 -12.59 6.24 -5.52
N ASN A 111 -13.79 6.25 -6.09
CA ASN A 111 -14.45 7.47 -6.57
C ASN A 111 -15.45 8.07 -5.57
N ASP A 112 -15.74 7.43 -4.43
CA ASP A 112 -16.52 8.05 -3.34
C ASP A 112 -16.45 7.28 -2.00
N SER A 113 -15.92 7.92 -0.95
CA SER A 113 -16.44 7.88 0.45
C SER A 113 -15.51 8.59 1.46
N ASN A 114 -16.11 9.35 2.40
CA ASN A 114 -15.49 10.00 3.57
C ASN A 114 -16.23 9.49 4.84
N PRO A 115 -15.61 9.41 6.05
CA PRO A 115 -15.86 10.50 7.00
C PRO A 115 -14.74 10.88 8.02
N THR A 116 -13.55 10.26 8.05
CA THR A 116 -12.47 10.68 8.97
C THR A 116 -11.10 10.47 8.34
N ALA A 117 -10.49 11.58 7.88
CA ALA A 117 -9.17 11.72 7.26
C ALA A 117 -8.22 10.52 7.41
N THR A 118 -8.26 9.60 6.44
CA THR A 118 -7.22 8.59 6.24
C THR A 118 -6.00 9.32 5.70
N SER A 119 -5.10 9.73 6.60
CA SER A 119 -3.83 10.35 6.23
C SER A 119 -2.82 9.28 5.84
N VAL A 120 -2.14 9.49 4.73
CA VAL A 120 -1.05 8.66 4.21
C VAL A 120 0.22 9.50 4.21
N SER A 121 1.32 8.93 4.70
CA SER A 121 2.65 9.52 4.56
C SER A 121 3.30 8.95 3.30
N VAL A 122 3.80 9.81 2.41
CA VAL A 122 4.42 9.44 1.15
C VAL A 122 5.86 9.94 1.12
N GLY A 123 6.79 9.04 0.85
CA GLY A 123 8.20 9.37 0.58
C GLY A 123 8.41 9.71 -0.88
N LEU A 124 9.20 10.74 -1.16
CA LEU A 124 9.52 11.17 -2.52
C LEU A 124 11.01 10.97 -2.83
N SER A 125 11.32 10.80 -4.11
CA SER A 125 12.69 10.56 -4.59
C SER A 125 13.62 11.75 -4.35
N ASP A 126 13.07 12.94 -4.18
CA ASP A 126 13.81 14.12 -3.78
C ASP A 126 14.03 14.21 -2.25
N GLY A 127 13.81 13.13 -1.49
CA GLY A 127 14.03 13.09 -0.04
C GLY A 127 12.98 13.83 0.80
N SER A 128 11.95 14.37 0.17
CA SER A 128 10.84 14.99 0.88
C SER A 128 9.80 13.95 1.31
N VAL A 129 9.06 14.29 2.36
CA VAL A 129 7.89 13.56 2.82
C VAL A 129 6.66 14.42 2.62
N SER A 130 5.56 13.80 2.21
CA SER A 130 4.27 14.45 2.02
C SER A 130 3.20 13.70 2.81
N ILE A 131 2.47 14.41 3.65
CA ILE A 131 1.28 13.89 4.32
C ILE A 131 0.09 14.27 3.46
N THR A 132 -0.65 13.27 3.00
CA THR A 132 -1.81 13.44 2.13
C THR A 132 -3.03 12.81 2.76
N THR A 133 -4.19 13.47 2.68
CA THR A 133 -5.47 12.87 3.08
C THR A 133 -6.27 12.49 1.85
N LEU A 134 -7.07 11.44 1.98
CA LEU A 134 -8.19 11.21 1.08
C LEU A 134 -9.39 12.00 1.60
N ALA A 135 -9.85 12.98 0.84
CA ALA A 135 -11.07 13.74 1.12
C ALA A 135 -11.91 13.78 -0.16
N GLU A 136 -13.18 13.35 -0.08
CA GLU A 136 -14.13 13.43 -1.21
C GLU A 136 -13.52 12.90 -2.53
N SER A 137 -12.82 11.76 -2.45
CA SER A 137 -12.21 11.06 -3.61
C SER A 137 -11.05 11.80 -4.26
N LYS A 138 -10.50 12.78 -3.56
CA LYS A 138 -9.32 13.51 -3.98
C LYS A 138 -8.22 13.31 -2.95
N ILE A 139 -7.03 13.02 -3.46
CA ILE A 139 -5.81 13.04 -2.65
C ILE A 139 -5.39 14.50 -2.52
N GLU A 140 -5.45 15.01 -1.30
CA GLU A 140 -5.03 16.37 -0.98
C GLU A 140 -3.81 16.37 -0.08
N LYS A 141 -2.80 17.16 -0.44
CA LYS A 141 -1.61 17.34 0.39
C LYS A 141 -1.94 18.22 1.59
N LEU A 142 -1.84 17.64 2.79
CA LEU A 142 -1.97 18.36 4.06
C LEU A 142 -0.67 19.09 4.41
N GLN A 143 0.46 18.41 4.26
CA GLN A 143 1.77 18.95 4.62
C GLN A 143 2.87 18.28 3.78
N GLY A 144 4.01 18.94 3.64
CA GLY A 144 5.22 18.24 3.26
C GLY A 144 6.46 19.04 3.60
N TRP A 145 7.57 18.35 3.81
CA TRP A 145 8.86 18.94 4.15
C TRP A 145 10.00 18.09 3.59
N LYS A 146 11.17 18.72 3.41
CA LYS A 146 12.41 18.02 3.07
C LYS A 146 12.90 17.30 4.33
N ALA A 147 12.88 15.97 4.32
CA ALA A 147 13.32 15.16 5.45
C ALA A 147 14.79 14.77 5.32
N HIS A 148 15.20 14.37 4.11
CA HIS A 148 16.54 13.87 3.80
C HIS A 148 17.11 14.56 2.57
N ASP A 149 18.43 14.62 2.46
CA ASP A 149 19.08 15.15 1.25
C ASP A 149 18.96 14.17 0.06
N PHE A 150 18.92 12.87 0.36
CA PHE A 150 18.82 11.77 -0.60
C PHE A 150 17.42 11.15 -0.62
N GLU A 151 17.22 10.11 -1.43
CA GLU A 151 15.93 9.50 -1.69
C GLU A 151 15.32 8.94 -0.41
N LEU A 152 14.03 9.18 -0.20
CA LEU A 152 13.31 8.67 0.96
C LEU A 152 12.72 7.30 0.62
N TRP A 153 13.20 6.25 1.29
CA TRP A 153 12.87 4.85 0.98
C TRP A 153 11.71 4.30 1.81
N THR A 154 11.47 4.86 2.99
CA THR A 154 10.36 4.41 3.85
C THR A 154 9.84 5.54 4.72
N THR A 155 8.52 5.59 4.89
CA THR A 155 7.85 6.48 5.83
C THR A 155 6.71 5.75 6.52
N CYS A 156 6.51 6.00 7.81
CA CYS A 156 5.40 5.41 8.55
C CYS A 156 4.96 6.28 9.71
N PHE A 157 3.65 6.37 9.93
CA PHE A 157 3.09 6.89 11.17
C PHE A 157 3.38 5.95 12.35
N ASP A 158 3.55 6.53 13.53
CA ASP A 158 3.49 5.75 14.76
C ASP A 158 2.06 5.26 15.03
N ILE A 159 1.90 3.97 15.31
CA ILE A 159 0.59 3.35 15.53
C ILE A 159 -0.11 3.82 16.82
N HIS A 160 0.65 4.32 17.78
CA HIS A 160 0.15 4.80 19.07
C HIS A 160 0.12 6.32 19.17
N GLN A 161 0.93 7.01 18.36
CA GLN A 161 1.06 8.45 18.32
C GLN A 161 0.99 8.97 16.87
N PRO A 162 -0.21 9.10 16.27
CA PRO A 162 -0.35 9.45 14.85
C PRO A 162 0.25 10.80 14.42
N GLN A 163 0.61 11.66 15.37
CA GLN A 163 1.40 12.87 15.12
C GLN A 163 2.88 12.60 14.81
N LEU A 164 3.40 11.40 15.07
CA LEU A 164 4.78 11.03 14.81
C LEU A 164 4.92 10.33 13.46
N VAL A 165 5.91 10.75 12.69
CA VAL A 165 6.26 10.14 11.40
C VAL A 165 7.74 9.75 11.42
N TYR A 166 8.00 8.48 11.17
CA TYR A 166 9.33 7.91 10.99
C TYR A 166 9.68 7.94 9.51
N THR A 167 10.92 8.28 9.18
CA THR A 167 11.41 8.26 7.79
C THR A 167 12.81 7.65 7.71
N GLY A 168 13.08 6.95 6.61
CA GLY A 168 14.39 6.41 6.28
C GLY A 168 14.78 6.76 4.85
N SER A 169 16.07 7.02 4.65
CA SER A 169 16.66 7.41 3.37
C SER A 169 17.93 6.60 3.10
N ASP A 170 18.34 6.51 1.84
CA ASP A 170 19.63 5.94 1.49
C ASP A 170 20.78 6.81 2.04
N LEU A 171 21.85 6.14 2.50
CA LEU A 171 23.12 6.78 2.87
C LEU A 171 23.08 7.81 4.03
N GLN A 172 21.92 8.07 4.65
CA GLN A 172 21.74 8.89 5.86
C GLN A 172 21.05 8.12 7.00
N SER A 173 21.17 8.65 8.22
CA SER A 173 20.54 8.10 9.43
C SER A 173 19.02 8.24 9.40
N SER A 174 18.29 7.28 9.97
CA SER A 174 16.84 7.37 10.19
C SER A 174 16.47 8.60 11.04
N SER A 175 15.36 9.26 10.70
CA SER A 175 14.89 10.49 11.36
C SER A 175 13.47 10.32 11.90
N ILE A 176 13.20 10.89 13.07
CA ILE A 176 11.88 10.94 13.72
C ILE A 176 11.37 12.38 13.65
N TYR A 177 10.17 12.57 13.12
CA TYR A 177 9.51 13.86 13.05
C TYR A 177 8.24 13.88 13.89
N VAL A 178 7.99 15.03 14.51
CA VAL A 178 6.74 15.35 15.21
C VAL A 178 5.99 16.36 14.35
N ASN A 179 4.76 16.01 13.98
CA ASN A 179 3.82 16.87 13.25
C ASN A 179 2.95 17.67 14.24
#